data_AF-A0A086P6B8-F1
#
_entry.id   AF-A0A086P6B8-F1
#
_cell.length_a   1.000
_cell.length_b   1.000
_cell.length_c   1.000
_cell.angle_alpha   90.00
_cell.angle_beta   90.00
_cell.angle_gamma   90.00
#
_symmetry.space_group_name_H-M   'P 1'
#
loop_
_entity.id
_entity.type
_entity.pdbx_description
1 polymer ?
#
loop_
_entity_poly.entity_id
_entity_poly.type
_entity_poly.pdbx_seq_one_letter_code
_entity_poly.pdbx_strand_id
1 'polypeptide(L)'
;MSVFHRLAPLLLLGLAACASYQPVSDTPVRVGRPYTIRGTTYVPAQQPGYDQVGYASWYGHESGNRTARGEKFRPDWISAAHPTLPLPSYVEVTELTNGRTLLVRVNDRGPFARGRIIDLSRGAAKLLGVERQGQAPVRVRLAEPDEKDRKRLRKGKPGAQRPTLTGEALAAQRRRLPSPR
;
A
#
# COMPACT_ATOMS: atom_id res chain seq x y z
N MET A 1 66.66 -30.48 -19.62
CA MET A 1 66.00 -29.31 -19.00
C MET A 1 65.06 -28.68 -20.03
N SER A 2 63.75 -28.87 -19.91
CA SER A 2 62.72 -27.96 -20.47
C SER A 2 61.34 -28.45 -20.04
N VAL A 3 60.71 -27.66 -19.16
CA VAL A 3 59.39 -27.91 -18.58
C VAL A 3 58.35 -27.17 -19.41
N PHE A 4 57.49 -27.91 -20.11
CA PHE A 4 56.35 -27.33 -20.82
C PHE A 4 55.28 -26.87 -19.81
N HIS A 5 55.17 -25.55 -19.61
CA HIS A 5 54.08 -24.95 -18.84
C HIS A 5 52.85 -24.79 -19.73
N ARG A 6 51.80 -25.57 -19.48
CA ARG A 6 50.48 -25.36 -20.07
C ARG A 6 49.79 -24.21 -19.34
N LEU A 7 49.75 -23.03 -19.95
CA LEU A 7 48.89 -21.93 -19.53
C LEU A 7 47.46 -22.23 -19.98
N ALA A 8 46.59 -22.57 -19.03
CA ALA A 8 45.15 -22.61 -19.25
C ALA A 8 44.59 -21.17 -19.25
N PRO A 9 43.74 -20.79 -20.22
CA PRO A 9 43.09 -19.48 -20.17
C PRO A 9 41.98 -19.52 -19.12
N LEU A 10 42.14 -18.73 -18.06
CA LEU A 10 41.10 -18.48 -17.08
C LEU A 10 40.04 -17.56 -17.71
N LEU A 11 39.00 -18.16 -18.28
CA LEU A 11 37.86 -17.42 -18.82
C LEU A 11 37.01 -16.88 -17.65
N LEU A 12 37.29 -15.64 -17.23
CA LEU A 12 36.48 -14.90 -16.27
C LEU A 12 35.15 -14.51 -16.93
N LEU A 13 34.14 -15.38 -16.82
CA LEU A 13 32.74 -15.02 -17.08
C LEU A 13 32.27 -14.04 -15.98
N GLY A 14 32.43 -12.75 -16.25
CA GLY A 14 31.77 -11.70 -15.49
C GLY A 14 30.27 -11.74 -15.72
N LEU A 15 29.52 -12.49 -14.90
CA LEU A 15 28.07 -12.40 -14.82
C LEU A 15 27.72 -11.05 -14.16
N ALA A 16 27.57 -10.01 -14.99
CA ALA A 16 26.86 -8.81 -14.60
C ALA A 16 25.39 -9.19 -14.35
N ALA A 17 25.08 -9.55 -13.10
CA ALA A 17 23.72 -9.67 -12.63
C ALA A 17 23.10 -8.26 -12.61
N CYS A 18 22.66 -7.78 -13.77
CA CYS A 18 21.72 -6.67 -13.85
C CYS A 18 20.47 -7.10 -13.08
N ALA A 19 20.40 -6.73 -11.81
CA ALA A 19 19.18 -6.84 -11.02
C ALA A 19 18.08 -6.12 -11.79
N SER A 20 17.20 -6.89 -12.43
CA SER A 20 16.16 -6.35 -13.29
C SER A 20 15.23 -5.46 -12.48
N TYR A 21 15.38 -4.15 -12.66
CA TYR A 21 14.47 -3.17 -12.09
C TYR A 21 13.08 -3.40 -12.70
N GLN A 22 12.14 -3.90 -11.90
CA GLN A 22 10.74 -4.02 -12.29
C GLN A 22 10.05 -2.69 -11.99
N PRO A 23 9.62 -1.92 -13.01
CA PRO A 23 8.92 -0.67 -12.78
C PRO A 23 7.57 -0.94 -12.12
N VAL A 24 7.20 -0.10 -11.15
CA VAL A 24 5.85 -0.11 -10.57
C VAL A 24 4.85 0.32 -11.63
N SER A 25 3.82 -0.50 -11.85
CA SER A 25 2.79 -0.31 -12.89
C SER A 25 1.40 -0.34 -12.29
N ASP A 26 0.49 0.47 -12.85
CA ASP A 26 -0.93 0.42 -12.49
C ASP A 26 -1.74 -0.56 -13.33
N THR A 27 -1.13 -1.09 -14.39
CA THR A 27 -1.78 -1.98 -15.35
C THR A 27 -1.16 -3.38 -15.31
N PRO A 28 -1.96 -4.45 -15.40
CA PRO A 28 -3.43 -4.43 -15.30
C PRO A 28 -3.90 -4.30 -13.86
N VAL A 29 -5.05 -3.66 -13.66
CA VAL A 29 -5.84 -3.74 -12.42
C VAL A 29 -6.46 -5.13 -12.34
N ARG A 30 -6.28 -5.81 -11.21
CA ARG A 30 -6.78 -7.19 -10.98
C ARG A 30 -7.62 -7.22 -9.73
N VAL A 31 -8.85 -7.74 -9.83
CA VAL A 31 -9.69 -8.07 -8.66
C VAL A 31 -8.96 -9.11 -7.80
N GLY A 32 -8.48 -10.19 -8.41
CA GLY A 32 -7.85 -11.30 -7.72
C GLY A 32 -8.87 -12.40 -7.36
N ARG A 33 -8.36 -13.58 -6.98
CA ARG A 33 -9.20 -14.71 -6.55
C ARG A 33 -9.55 -14.57 -5.06
N PRO A 34 -10.65 -15.18 -4.59
CA PRO A 34 -10.90 -15.36 -3.17
C PRO A 34 -9.71 -16.03 -2.47
N TYR A 35 -9.45 -15.66 -1.22
CA TYR A 35 -8.36 -16.22 -0.43
C TYR A 35 -8.71 -16.26 1.06
N THR A 36 -8.12 -17.20 1.79
CA THR A 36 -8.43 -17.44 3.20
C THR A 36 -7.22 -17.19 4.08
N ILE A 37 -7.39 -16.36 5.11
CA ILE A 37 -6.37 -16.11 6.13
C ILE A 37 -6.99 -16.38 7.50
N ARG A 38 -6.38 -17.29 8.28
CA ARG A 38 -6.82 -17.63 9.65
C ARG A 38 -8.33 -17.94 9.74
N GLY A 39 -8.84 -18.72 8.80
CA GLY A 39 -10.25 -19.12 8.72
C GLY A 39 -11.23 -18.04 8.21
N THR A 40 -10.76 -16.81 7.95
CA THR A 40 -11.59 -15.76 7.34
C THR A 40 -11.36 -15.74 5.83
N THR A 41 -12.42 -15.90 5.05
CA THR A 41 -12.38 -15.80 3.59
C THR A 41 -12.60 -14.36 3.14
N TYR A 42 -11.67 -13.84 2.36
CA TYR A 42 -11.77 -12.54 1.71
C TYR A 42 -12.07 -12.75 0.23
N VAL A 43 -13.07 -12.03 -0.27
CA VAL A 43 -13.49 -12.09 -1.67
C VAL A 43 -13.22 -10.73 -2.30
N PRO A 44 -12.09 -10.55 -3.00
CA PRO A 44 -11.88 -9.34 -3.77
C PRO A 44 -12.98 -9.14 -4.81
N ALA A 45 -13.41 -7.89 -5.00
CA ALA A 45 -14.46 -7.52 -5.94
C ALA A 45 -14.26 -6.10 -6.47
N GLN A 46 -14.88 -5.79 -7.61
CA GLN A 46 -15.05 -4.41 -8.06
C GLN A 46 -15.98 -3.68 -7.09
N GLN A 47 -15.58 -2.49 -6.65
CA GLN A 47 -16.33 -1.71 -5.65
C GLN A 47 -16.30 -0.21 -6.03
N PRO A 48 -16.92 0.19 -7.16
CA PRO A 48 -16.81 1.55 -7.70
C PRO A 48 -17.32 2.65 -6.76
N GLY A 49 -18.20 2.31 -5.80
CA GLY A 49 -18.71 3.22 -4.77
C GLY A 49 -18.08 3.03 -3.39
N TYR A 50 -16.88 2.44 -3.28
CA TYR A 50 -16.28 2.15 -1.98
C TYR A 50 -16.05 3.43 -1.16
N ASP A 51 -16.76 3.55 -0.05
CA ASP A 51 -16.65 4.62 0.95
C ASP A 51 -17.01 4.03 2.32
N GLN A 52 -16.00 3.70 3.11
CA GLN A 52 -16.17 3.02 4.39
C GLN A 52 -15.47 3.77 5.51
N VAL A 53 -16.07 3.71 6.70
CA VAL A 53 -15.49 4.21 7.94
C VAL A 53 -15.13 3.02 8.83
N GLY A 54 -13.93 3.04 9.40
CA GLY A 54 -13.42 1.98 10.24
C GLY A 54 -12.06 2.35 10.80
N TYR A 55 -11.24 1.34 11.12
CA TYR A 55 -9.92 1.56 11.69
C TYR A 55 -8.82 1.22 10.68
N ALA A 56 -7.79 2.06 10.66
CA ALA A 56 -6.52 1.77 10.02
C ALA A 56 -5.53 1.21 11.05
N SER A 57 -4.69 0.29 10.61
CA SER A 57 -3.36 0.10 11.20
C SER A 57 -2.29 0.51 10.20
N TRP A 58 -1.03 0.30 10.56
CA TRP A 58 0.08 0.48 9.65
C TRP A 58 1.10 -0.64 9.80
N TYR A 59 1.88 -0.87 8.75
CA TYR A 59 2.92 -1.89 8.69
C TYR A 59 4.24 -1.32 8.14
N GLY A 60 5.32 -1.98 8.54
CA GLY A 60 6.69 -1.60 8.19
C GLY A 60 7.58 -2.83 8.13
N HIS A 61 8.48 -2.99 9.10
CA HIS A 61 9.43 -4.12 9.15
C HIS A 61 8.75 -5.49 9.14
N GLU A 62 7.51 -5.58 9.64
CA GLU A 62 6.73 -6.82 9.69
C GLU A 62 6.28 -7.32 8.31
N SER A 63 6.30 -6.46 7.29
CA SER A 63 5.83 -6.81 5.96
C SER A 63 6.90 -7.52 5.14
N GLY A 64 6.49 -8.57 4.44
CA GLY A 64 7.36 -9.33 3.56
C GLY A 64 8.04 -8.47 2.49
N ASN A 65 9.04 -9.06 1.84
CA ASN A 65 9.86 -8.35 0.84
C ASN A 65 9.06 -7.91 -0.42
N ARG A 66 7.87 -8.48 -0.63
CA ARG A 66 7.04 -8.28 -1.81
C ARG A 66 5.58 -8.06 -1.43
N THR A 67 4.91 -7.14 -2.12
CA THR A 67 3.46 -6.97 -2.01
C THR A 67 2.70 -8.02 -2.81
N ALA A 68 1.38 -8.11 -2.66
CA ALA A 68 0.52 -8.94 -3.49
C ALA A 68 0.58 -8.62 -5.01
N ARG A 69 1.12 -7.45 -5.39
CA ARG A 69 1.43 -7.09 -6.78
C ARG A 69 2.81 -7.55 -7.26
N GLY A 70 3.61 -8.19 -6.39
CA GLY A 70 5.00 -8.58 -6.67
C GLY A 70 5.99 -7.41 -6.60
N GLU A 71 5.53 -6.22 -6.22
CA GLU A 71 6.37 -5.03 -6.06
C GLU A 71 7.25 -5.18 -4.81
N LYS A 72 8.50 -4.70 -4.85
CA LYS A 72 9.33 -4.67 -3.63
C LYS A 72 8.67 -3.74 -2.63
N PHE A 73 8.36 -4.26 -1.45
CA PHE A 73 7.78 -3.43 -0.38
C PHE A 73 8.82 -2.42 0.11
N ARG A 74 8.36 -1.18 0.34
CA ARG A 74 9.17 -0.06 0.81
C ARG A 74 8.39 0.69 1.89
N PRO A 75 8.77 0.57 3.17
CA PRO A 75 8.01 1.14 4.28
C PRO A 75 7.73 2.64 4.17
N ASP A 76 8.68 3.40 3.61
CA ASP A 76 8.59 4.87 3.54
C ASP A 76 7.81 5.39 2.32
N TRP A 77 7.31 4.50 1.46
CA TRP A 77 6.53 4.87 0.29
C TRP A 77 5.07 5.13 0.65
N ILE A 78 4.40 6.04 -0.05
CA ILE A 78 2.97 6.31 0.17
C ILE A 78 2.11 5.22 -0.46
N SER A 79 1.84 4.17 0.31
CA SER A 79 1.14 2.96 -0.13
C SER A 79 0.30 2.36 1.00
N ALA A 80 -0.56 1.41 0.64
CA ALA A 80 -1.43 0.72 1.58
C ALA A 80 -1.79 -0.71 1.11
N ALA A 81 -2.27 -1.51 2.05
CA ALA A 81 -2.91 -2.79 1.83
C ALA A 81 -4.43 -2.67 2.03
N HIS A 82 -5.20 -3.38 1.21
CA HIS A 82 -6.65 -3.52 1.38
C HIS A 82 -7.08 -4.97 1.14
N PRO A 83 -8.05 -5.52 1.90
CA PRO A 83 -8.41 -6.93 1.77
C PRO A 83 -9.08 -7.24 0.42
N THR A 84 -10.01 -6.40 -0.04
CA THR A 84 -10.91 -6.77 -1.16
C THR A 84 -10.95 -5.81 -2.36
N LEU A 85 -10.25 -4.66 -2.32
CA LEU A 85 -10.22 -3.75 -3.46
C LEU A 85 -9.38 -4.37 -4.59
N PRO A 86 -9.68 -4.07 -5.86
CA PRO A 86 -8.81 -4.45 -6.97
C PRO A 86 -7.40 -3.87 -6.77
N LEU A 87 -6.36 -4.57 -7.22
CA LEU A 87 -4.99 -4.09 -7.14
C LEU A 87 -4.38 -3.79 -8.52
N PRO A 88 -3.69 -2.66 -8.67
CA PRO A 88 -3.66 -1.56 -7.71
C PRO A 88 -4.99 -0.79 -7.73
N SER A 89 -5.25 -0.06 -6.65
CA SER A 89 -6.31 0.96 -6.56
C SER A 89 -5.74 2.22 -5.91
N TYR A 90 -6.47 3.31 -5.99
CA TYR A 90 -6.16 4.53 -5.26
C TYR A 90 -7.29 4.85 -4.30
N VAL A 91 -6.95 5.28 -3.09
CA VAL A 91 -7.95 5.67 -2.09
C VAL A 91 -7.53 6.96 -1.42
N GLU A 92 -8.52 7.80 -1.11
CA GLU A 92 -8.36 8.88 -0.15
C GLU A 92 -8.64 8.34 1.24
N VAL A 93 -7.69 8.53 2.15
CA VAL A 93 -7.79 8.15 3.56
C VAL A 93 -7.86 9.43 4.38
N THR A 94 -8.99 9.64 5.05
CA THR A 94 -9.17 10.75 6.00
C THR A 94 -9.07 10.21 7.41
N GLU A 95 -8.12 10.72 8.20
CA GLU A 95 -8.04 10.42 9.63
C GLU A 95 -9.07 11.27 10.38
N LEU A 96 -9.91 10.62 11.18
CA LEU A 96 -11.11 11.24 11.71
C LEU A 96 -10.86 12.05 12.96
N THR A 97 -9.72 11.93 13.65
CA THR A 97 -9.38 12.73 14.83
C THR A 97 -8.89 14.12 14.44
N ASN A 98 -8.03 14.23 13.43
CA ASN A 98 -7.38 15.46 12.99
C ASN A 98 -7.89 15.97 11.63
N GLY A 99 -8.70 15.19 10.92
CA GLY A 99 -9.29 15.55 9.63
C GLY A 99 -8.34 15.48 8.43
N ARG A 100 -7.07 15.14 8.63
CA ARG A 100 -6.07 15.08 7.56
C ARG A 100 -6.47 14.03 6.54
N THR A 101 -6.32 14.37 5.27
CA THR A 101 -6.62 13.45 4.16
C THR A 101 -5.36 13.20 3.35
N LEU A 102 -5.12 11.94 3.01
CA LEU A 102 -3.99 11.51 2.18
C LEU A 102 -4.49 10.59 1.07
N LEU A 103 -4.08 10.88 -0.17
CA LEU A 103 -4.22 9.95 -1.29
C LEU A 103 -3.12 8.90 -1.20
N VAL A 104 -3.49 7.62 -1.22
CA VAL A 104 -2.55 6.49 -1.15
C VAL A 104 -2.81 5.49 -2.28
N ARG A 105 -1.75 4.78 -2.70
CA ARG A 105 -1.86 3.68 -3.65
C ARG A 105 -1.99 2.35 -2.90
N VAL A 106 -3.07 1.64 -3.15
CA VAL A 106 -3.30 0.30 -2.63
C VAL A 106 -2.65 -0.70 -3.56
N ASN A 107 -1.67 -1.46 -3.07
CA ASN A 107 -0.91 -2.42 -3.89
C ASN A 107 -0.66 -3.76 -3.19
N ASP A 108 -1.30 -3.97 -2.05
CA ASP A 108 -1.11 -5.15 -1.23
C ASP A 108 -2.42 -5.65 -0.59
N ARG A 109 -2.37 -6.83 0.03
CA ARG A 109 -3.48 -7.48 0.74
C ARG A 109 -3.30 -7.41 2.25
N GLY A 110 -4.40 -7.16 2.95
CA GLY A 110 -4.42 -6.87 4.38
C GLY A 110 -5.29 -5.64 4.66
N PRO A 111 -5.61 -5.30 5.92
CA PRO A 111 -5.25 -6.01 7.13
C PRO A 111 -6.00 -7.34 7.28
N PHE A 112 -5.46 -8.24 8.08
CA PHE A 112 -6.13 -9.49 8.49
C PHE A 112 -6.51 -9.49 9.98
N ALA A 113 -6.19 -8.41 10.69
CA ALA A 113 -6.70 -8.17 12.04
C ALA A 113 -8.18 -7.75 11.96
N ARG A 114 -9.00 -8.27 12.87
CA ARG A 114 -10.43 -7.93 12.93
C ARG A 114 -10.62 -6.43 13.18
N GLY A 115 -11.70 -5.88 12.63
CA GLY A 115 -12.09 -4.48 12.83
C GLY A 115 -11.31 -3.44 12.01
N ARG A 116 -10.26 -3.85 11.29
CA ARG A 116 -9.44 -2.95 10.47
C ARG A 116 -9.81 -3.05 9.01
N ILE A 117 -9.86 -1.91 8.32
CA ILE A 117 -10.29 -1.82 6.92
C ILE A 117 -9.16 -1.48 5.96
N ILE A 118 -8.05 -0.94 6.47
CA ILE A 118 -6.88 -0.58 5.68
C ILE A 118 -5.61 -0.68 6.52
N ASP A 119 -4.52 -1.03 5.85
CA ASP A 119 -3.19 -1.09 6.44
C ASP A 119 -2.32 -0.09 5.69
N LEU A 120 -1.83 0.93 6.39
CA LEU A 120 -0.99 1.97 5.79
C LEU A 120 0.48 1.54 5.82
N SER A 121 1.28 1.96 4.85
CA SER A 121 2.73 1.92 5.04
C SER A 121 3.16 2.91 6.14
N ARG A 122 4.35 2.72 6.72
CA ARG A 122 4.96 3.69 7.66
C ARG A 122 4.98 5.12 7.09
N GLY A 123 5.38 5.28 5.83
CA GLY A 123 5.42 6.59 5.16
C GLY A 123 4.04 7.26 5.06
N ALA A 124 2.99 6.49 4.73
CA ALA A 124 1.62 6.99 4.70
C ALA A 124 1.12 7.33 6.11
N ALA A 125 1.39 6.46 7.10
CA ALA A 125 1.02 6.68 8.50
C ALA A 125 1.65 7.95 9.07
N LYS A 126 2.93 8.21 8.76
CA LYS A 126 3.64 9.43 9.19
C LYS A 126 3.01 10.69 8.61
N LEU A 127 2.72 10.72 7.30
CA LEU A 127 2.10 11.89 6.66
C LEU A 127 0.67 12.14 7.15
N LEU A 128 -0.09 11.07 7.39
CA LEU A 128 -1.46 11.15 7.92
C LEU A 128 -1.49 11.52 9.42
N GLY A 129 -0.37 11.35 10.14
CA GLY A 129 -0.23 11.69 11.56
C GLY A 129 -0.64 10.57 12.52
N VAL A 130 -0.58 9.32 12.08
CA VAL A 130 -1.07 8.14 12.81
C VAL A 130 0.02 7.11 13.16
N GLU A 131 1.28 7.37 12.82
CA GLU A 131 2.40 6.43 13.06
C GLU A 131 2.54 6.01 14.53
N ARG A 132 2.24 6.92 15.47
CA ARG A 132 2.30 6.65 16.92
C ARG A 132 1.01 6.07 17.50
N GLN A 133 -0.02 5.86 16.68
CA GLN A 133 -1.30 5.33 17.11
C GLN A 133 -1.34 3.82 16.87
N GLY A 134 -1.87 3.04 17.81
CA GLY A 134 -2.05 1.60 17.61
C GLY A 134 -3.14 1.28 16.58
N GLN A 135 -4.22 2.07 16.60
CA GLN A 135 -5.31 2.05 15.61
C GLN A 135 -5.80 3.48 15.39
N ALA A 136 -6.03 3.86 14.13
CA ALA A 136 -6.50 5.20 13.79
C ALA A 136 -7.91 5.14 13.17
N PRO A 137 -8.88 5.94 13.64
CA PRO A 137 -10.18 6.00 13.01
C PRO A 137 -10.06 6.71 11.65
N VAL A 138 -10.51 6.06 10.59
CA VAL A 138 -10.38 6.57 9.22
C VAL A 138 -11.67 6.41 8.42
N ARG A 139 -11.85 7.31 7.45
CA ARG A 139 -12.66 7.05 6.26
C ARG A 139 -11.73 6.67 5.12
N VAL A 140 -12.08 5.62 4.39
CA VAL A 140 -11.38 5.19 3.17
C VAL A 140 -12.37 5.26 2.01
N ARG A 141 -12.03 6.05 0.99
CA ARG A 141 -12.85 6.23 -0.22
C ARG A 141 -12.05 5.91 -1.46
N LEU A 142 -12.60 5.11 -2.38
CA LEU A 142 -12.00 4.90 -3.69
C LEU A 142 -11.86 6.24 -4.43
N ALA A 143 -10.70 6.44 -5.05
CA ALA A 143 -10.35 7.66 -5.73
C ALA A 143 -9.84 7.38 -7.15
N GLU A 144 -10.13 8.30 -8.06
CA GLU A 144 -9.56 8.33 -9.40
C GLU A 144 -8.68 9.58 -9.53
N PRO A 145 -7.44 9.55 -9.01
CA PRO A 145 -6.56 10.70 -9.10
C PRO A 145 -6.09 10.93 -10.55
N ASP A 146 -5.69 12.17 -10.84
CA ASP A 146 -5.06 12.52 -12.11
C ASP A 146 -3.72 11.78 -12.31
N GLU A 147 -3.23 11.79 -13.55
CA GLU A 147 -2.01 11.07 -13.90
C GLU A 147 -0.76 11.62 -13.20
N LYS A 148 -0.76 12.90 -12.80
CA LYS A 148 0.35 13.51 -12.06
C LYS A 148 0.48 12.88 -10.67
N ASP A 149 -0.63 12.73 -9.96
CA ASP A 149 -0.66 12.08 -8.66
C ASP A 149 -0.38 10.58 -8.76
N ARG A 150 -0.96 9.89 -9.77
CA ARG A 150 -0.64 8.47 -10.02
C ARG A 150 0.86 8.26 -10.23
N LYS A 151 1.49 9.08 -11.08
CA LYS A 151 2.94 9.05 -11.35
C LYS A 151 3.78 9.30 -10.11
N ARG A 152 3.36 10.18 -9.20
CA ARG A 152 4.08 10.42 -7.93
C ARG A 152 3.96 9.23 -6.99
N LEU A 153 2.76 8.67 -6.85
CA LEU A 153 2.50 7.51 -5.98
C LEU A 153 3.19 6.23 -6.48
N ARG A 154 3.28 6.00 -7.80
CA ARG A 154 4.10 4.91 -8.37
C ARG A 154 5.59 5.02 -8.03
N LYS A 155 6.06 6.22 -7.68
CA LYS A 155 7.43 6.49 -7.21
C LYS A 155 7.53 6.54 -5.68
N GLY A 156 6.46 6.17 -4.97
CA GLY A 156 6.38 6.22 -3.52
C GLY A 156 6.27 7.62 -2.92
N LYS A 157 6.12 8.65 -3.75
CA LYS A 157 6.04 10.06 -3.31
C LYS A 157 4.58 10.42 -2.99
N PRO A 158 4.34 11.35 -2.05
CA PRO A 158 2.98 11.83 -1.79
C PRO A 158 2.32 12.38 -3.05
N GLY A 159 0.99 12.39 -3.10
CA GLY A 159 0.20 13.13 -4.11
C GLY A 159 0.06 14.61 -3.75
N ALA A 160 -0.80 15.33 -4.45
CA ALA A 160 -1.20 16.69 -4.09
C ALA A 160 -1.81 16.69 -2.68
N GLN A 161 -1.58 17.77 -1.94
CA GLN A 161 -2.16 17.93 -0.61
C GLN A 161 -3.69 17.98 -0.75
N ARG A 162 -4.37 17.19 0.08
CA ARG A 162 -5.84 17.17 0.14
C ARG A 162 -6.32 18.10 1.24
N PRO A 163 -7.48 18.77 1.06
CA PRO A 163 -8.06 19.57 2.12
C PRO A 163 -8.26 18.76 3.40
N THR A 164 -7.96 19.37 4.54
CA THR A 164 -8.32 18.81 5.84
C THR A 164 -9.83 18.89 6.00
N LEU A 165 -10.46 17.78 6.37
CA LEU A 165 -11.88 17.73 6.69
C LEU A 165 -12.12 18.39 8.05
N THR A 166 -13.06 19.32 8.13
CA THR A 166 -13.36 20.09 9.35
C THR A 166 -14.86 20.19 9.62
N GLY A 167 -15.23 20.72 10.79
CA GLY A 167 -16.60 21.05 11.16
C GLY A 167 -17.57 19.87 11.03
N GLU A 168 -18.77 20.16 10.52
CA GLU A 168 -19.85 19.18 10.41
C GLU A 168 -19.51 18.02 9.46
N ALA A 169 -18.71 18.27 8.43
CA ALA A 169 -18.31 17.21 7.51
C ALA A 169 -17.43 16.15 8.21
N LEU A 170 -16.53 16.57 9.11
CA LEU A 170 -15.75 15.66 9.94
C LEU A 170 -16.62 14.94 10.99
N ALA A 171 -17.52 15.69 11.63
CA ALA A 171 -18.45 15.13 12.61
C ALA A 171 -19.35 14.05 11.99
N ALA A 172 -19.84 14.27 10.77
CA ALA A 172 -20.63 13.30 10.03
C ALA A 172 -19.89 11.98 9.78
N GLN A 173 -18.59 12.02 9.48
CA GLN A 173 -17.81 10.79 9.33
C GLN A 173 -17.57 10.08 10.65
N ARG A 174 -17.32 10.82 11.74
CA ARG A 174 -17.17 10.24 13.08
C ARG A 174 -18.42 9.49 13.54
N ARG A 175 -19.61 9.97 13.19
CA ARG A 175 -20.89 9.28 13.51
C ARG A 175 -21.06 7.93 12.80
N ARG A 176 -20.32 7.69 11.71
CA ARG A 176 -20.31 6.40 10.98
C ARG A 176 -19.28 5.41 11.55
N LEU A 177 -18.42 5.82 12.48
CA LEU A 177 -17.35 4.99 13.00
C LEU A 177 -17.94 3.85 13.86
N PRO A 178 -17.72 2.57 13.52
CA PRO A 178 -18.15 1.46 14.35
C PRO A 178 -17.38 1.44 15.67
N SER A 179 -17.93 0.77 16.69
CA SER A 179 -17.19 0.51 17.92
C SER A 179 -15.86 -0.21 17.63
N PRO A 180 -14.77 0.12 18.35
CA PRO A 180 -13.52 -0.63 18.25
C PRO A 180 -13.79 -2.12 18.52
N ARG A 181 -13.13 -3.01 17.77
CA ARG A 181 -13.20 -4.46 17.95
C ARG A 181 -11.84 -5.05 18.25
#